data_AF-A0A4Y8KWP7-F1
#
_entry.id   AF-A0A4Y8KWP7-F1
#
_cell.length_a   1.000
_cell.length_b   1.000
_cell.length_c   1.000
_cell.angle_alpha   90.00
_cell.angle_beta   90.00
_cell.angle_gamma   90.00
#
_symmetry.space_group_name_H-M   'P 1'
#
loop_
_entity.id
_entity.type
_entity.pdbx_description
1 polymer ?
#
loop_
_entity_poly.entity_id
_entity_poly.type
_entity_poly.pdbx_seq_one_letter_code
_entity_poly.pdbx_strand_id
1 'polypeptide(L)'
;MKATIITFAATLLLSFGSTFGNNNSKIYKNTITDEQNNTEVTTVYRGENDTKLKPIRQYTISYDQSGNITERKICKWDEGSRSWVNAQKYVYSCNADGEIIILGYTEWDNQSSQWKKDAAYTVYTYGGEEENLVINYIKADIVQSSLR
;
A
#
# COMPACT_ATOMS: atom_id res chain seq x y z
N MET A 1 35.88 12.82 12.45
CA MET A 1 34.49 12.42 12.10
C MET A 1 34.36 12.49 10.58
N LYS A 2 34.12 11.37 9.90
CA LYS A 2 33.87 11.37 8.46
C LYS A 2 32.38 11.66 8.27
N ALA A 3 32.05 12.82 7.70
CA ALA A 3 30.68 13.14 7.33
C ALA A 3 30.33 12.31 6.08
N THR A 4 29.46 11.32 6.24
CA THR A 4 28.89 10.58 5.12
C THR A 4 27.81 11.46 4.52
N ILE A 5 28.06 12.03 3.35
CA ILE A 5 27.05 12.72 2.56
C ILE A 5 26.15 11.63 1.98
N ILE A 6 24.95 11.48 2.55
CA ILE A 6 23.92 10.59 2.01
C ILE A 6 23.23 11.38 0.89
N THR A 7 23.63 11.08 -0.35
CA THR A 7 22.98 11.63 -1.55
C THR A 7 21.61 10.95 -1.71
N PHE A 8 20.54 11.71 -1.55
CA PHE A 8 19.19 11.27 -1.91
C PHE A 8 18.97 11.52 -3.41
N ALA A 9 19.01 10.48 -4.23
CA ALA A 9 18.51 10.55 -5.60
C ALA A 9 16.98 10.38 -5.55
N ALA A 10 16.25 11.49 -5.41
CA ALA A 10 14.79 11.48 -5.53
C ALA A 10 14.41 11.71 -6.99
N THR A 11 14.14 10.64 -7.73
CA THR A 11 13.64 10.75 -9.10
C THR A 11 12.15 11.10 -9.06
N LEU A 12 11.79 12.32 -9.44
CA LEU A 12 10.40 12.79 -9.48
C LEU A 12 9.75 12.37 -10.81
N LEU A 13 8.95 11.30 -10.81
CA LEU A 13 8.15 10.90 -11.97
C LEU A 13 6.70 11.39 -11.78
N LEU A 14 6.37 12.52 -12.41
CA LEU A 14 4.99 13.02 -12.49
C LEU A 14 4.27 12.31 -13.64
N SER A 15 3.49 11.27 -13.32
CA SER A 15 2.61 10.61 -14.30
C SER A 15 1.21 11.25 -14.29
N PHE A 16 0.80 11.85 -15.42
CA PHE A 16 -0.54 12.40 -15.60
C PHE A 16 -1.48 11.29 -16.06
N GLY A 17 -2.24 10.70 -15.13
CA GLY A 17 -3.28 9.71 -15.45
C GLY A 17 -4.68 10.36 -15.45
N SER A 18 -5.38 10.33 -16.58
CA SER A 18 -6.76 10.82 -16.71
C SER A 18 -7.83 9.79 -16.29
N THR A 19 -8.77 10.28 -15.47
CA THR A 19 -10.22 9.96 -15.36
C THR A 19 -10.72 8.57 -14.93
N PHE A 20 -11.34 8.52 -13.74
CA PHE A 20 -12.50 7.67 -13.42
C PHE A 20 -13.39 8.40 -12.37
N GLY A 21 -14.68 8.63 -12.70
CA GLY A 21 -15.72 8.97 -11.71
C GLY A 21 -16.26 10.41 -11.73
N ASN A 22 -17.59 10.50 -11.89
CA ASN A 22 -18.47 11.66 -11.97
C ASN A 22 -18.27 12.72 -10.85
N ASN A 23 -17.30 13.62 -11.03
CA ASN A 23 -17.21 14.99 -10.53
C ASN A 23 -15.97 15.64 -11.20
N ASN A 24 -16.07 16.85 -11.76
CA ASN A 24 -15.06 17.54 -12.58
C ASN A 24 -13.68 17.83 -11.89
N SER A 25 -13.35 17.21 -10.76
CA SER A 25 -12.07 17.40 -10.09
C SER A 25 -10.99 16.51 -10.71
N LYS A 26 -9.99 17.13 -11.35
CA LYS A 26 -8.79 16.45 -11.87
C LYS A 26 -8.05 15.73 -10.74
N ILE A 27 -7.52 14.55 -11.02
CA ILE A 27 -6.69 13.78 -10.08
C ILE A 27 -5.25 13.83 -10.56
N TYR A 28 -4.32 14.02 -9.61
CA TYR A 28 -2.89 14.08 -9.86
C TYR A 28 -2.19 13.06 -8.98
N LYS A 29 -1.06 12.53 -9.45
CA LYS A 29 -0.25 11.56 -8.71
C LYS A 29 1.20 11.99 -8.75
N ASN A 30 1.87 11.82 -7.62
CA ASN A 30 3.31 11.96 -7.50
C ASN A 30 3.87 10.69 -6.88
N THR A 31 4.85 10.07 -7.54
CA THR A 31 5.50 8.85 -7.07
C THR A 31 6.97 9.13 -6.81
N ILE A 32 7.43 8.74 -5.63
CA ILE A 32 8.82 8.87 -5.17
C ILE A 32 9.31 7.48 -4.80
N THR A 33 10.45 7.09 -5.36
CA THR A 33 11.12 5.83 -5.02
C THR A 33 12.21 6.10 -3.99
N ASP A 34 12.23 5.29 -2.93
CA ASP A 34 13.29 5.22 -1.93
C ASP A 34 14.04 3.91 -2.13
N GLU A 35 15.19 4.00 -2.82
CA GLU A 35 16.04 2.87 -3.15
C GLU A 35 16.68 2.22 -1.91
N GLN A 36 16.89 2.96 -0.82
CA GLN A 36 17.52 2.42 0.39
C GLN A 36 16.59 1.49 1.14
N ASN A 37 15.30 1.86 1.21
CA ASN A 37 14.28 1.07 1.86
C ASN A 37 13.51 0.15 0.90
N ASN A 38 13.87 0.19 -0.40
CA ASN A 38 13.19 -0.50 -1.48
C ASN A 38 11.67 -0.27 -1.44
N THR A 39 11.28 1.01 -1.40
CA THR A 39 9.87 1.42 -1.34
C THR A 39 9.52 2.45 -2.39
N GLU A 40 8.25 2.46 -2.78
CA GLU A 40 7.67 3.50 -3.64
C GLU A 40 6.49 4.15 -2.92
N VAL A 41 6.54 5.47 -2.80
CA VAL A 41 5.49 6.27 -2.18
C VAL A 41 4.75 7.05 -3.26
N THR A 42 3.50 6.72 -3.48
CA THR A 42 2.61 7.46 -4.38
C THR A 42 1.62 8.30 -3.58
N THR A 43 1.69 9.61 -3.72
CA THR A 43 0.69 10.54 -3.18
C THR A 43 -0.30 10.96 -4.27
N VAL A 44 -1.59 10.85 -3.97
CA VAL A 44 -2.69 11.23 -4.85
C VAL A 44 -3.30 12.52 -4.36
N TYR A 45 -3.50 13.44 -5.29
CA TYR A 45 -4.11 14.73 -5.07
C TYR A 45 -5.37 14.90 -5.91
N ARG A 46 -6.30 15.68 -5.39
CA ARG A 46 -7.46 16.20 -6.11
C ARG A 46 -7.25 17.68 -6.36
N GLY A 47 -7.48 18.12 -7.60
CA GLY A 47 -7.56 19.54 -7.92
C GLY A 47 -8.82 20.15 -7.33
N GLU A 48 -8.68 21.16 -6.49
CA GLU A 48 -9.80 21.99 -6.03
C GLU A 48 -10.09 23.12 -7.03
N ASN A 49 -9.04 23.66 -7.65
CA ASN A 49 -9.08 24.60 -8.76
C ASN A 49 -7.75 24.50 -9.54
N ASP A 50 -7.55 25.37 -10.55
CA ASP A 50 -6.36 25.32 -11.42
C ASP A 50 -5.02 25.56 -10.72
N THR A 51 -5.01 26.03 -9.46
CA THR A 51 -3.80 26.37 -8.71
C THR A 51 -3.63 25.61 -7.40
N LYS A 52 -4.66 24.88 -6.97
CA LYS A 52 -4.70 24.25 -5.64
C LYS A 52 -4.96 22.76 -5.72
N LEU A 53 -4.02 22.01 -5.17
CA LEU A 53 -4.10 20.55 -5.02
C LEU A 53 -4.33 20.20 -3.55
N LYS A 54 -5.25 19.25 -3.31
CA LYS A 54 -5.52 18.68 -2.01
C LYS A 54 -5.12 17.21 -1.98
N PRO A 55 -4.24 16.78 -1.07
CA PRO A 55 -3.93 15.36 -0.91
C PRO A 55 -5.18 14.60 -0.48
N ILE A 56 -5.35 13.38 -1.01
CA ILE A 56 -6.51 12.52 -0.68
C ILE A 56 -6.11 11.12 -0.24
N ARG A 57 -5.04 10.56 -0.81
CA ARG A 57 -4.52 9.23 -0.48
C ARG A 57 -3.02 9.16 -0.67
N GLN A 58 -2.38 8.31 0.13
CA GLN A 58 -1.00 7.93 -0.05
C GLN A 58 -0.91 6.40 -0.05
N TYR A 59 -0.09 5.88 -0.97
CA TYR A 59 0.23 4.48 -1.08
C TYR A 59 1.74 4.33 -0.86
N THR A 60 2.13 3.41 0.01
CA THR A 60 3.52 2.97 0.15
C THR A 60 3.56 1.52 -0.28
N ILE A 61 4.35 1.21 -1.29
CA ILE A 61 4.64 -0.14 -1.74
C ILE A 61 6.06 -0.48 -1.28
N SER A 62 6.23 -1.66 -0.69
CA SER A 62 7.53 -2.17 -0.25
C SER A 62 7.86 -3.44 -1.02
N TYR A 63 9.14 -3.62 -1.31
CA TYR A 63 9.64 -4.75 -2.09
C TYR A 63 10.74 -5.50 -1.33
N ASP A 64 10.84 -6.81 -1.55
CA ASP A 64 11.97 -7.61 -1.06
C ASP A 64 13.23 -7.37 -1.92
N GLN A 65 14.36 -7.95 -1.52
CA GLN A 65 15.64 -7.79 -2.24
C GLN A 65 15.62 -8.32 -3.69
N SER A 66 14.66 -9.19 -4.01
CA SER A 66 14.47 -9.75 -5.36
C SER A 66 13.51 -8.90 -6.20
N GLY A 67 12.94 -7.83 -5.64
CA GLY A 67 11.99 -6.93 -6.32
C GLY A 67 10.53 -7.38 -6.22
N ASN A 68 10.21 -8.42 -5.44
CA ASN A 68 8.82 -8.84 -5.25
C ASN A 68 8.11 -7.92 -4.27
N ILE A 69 6.85 -7.62 -4.52
CA ILE A 69 6.02 -6.84 -3.59
C ILE A 69 5.82 -7.60 -2.28
N THR A 70 5.98 -6.92 -1.15
CA THR A 70 5.82 -7.49 0.20
C THR A 70 4.69 -6.82 0.98
N GLU A 71 4.53 -5.51 0.84
CA GLU A 71 3.47 -4.75 1.50
C GLU A 71 2.96 -3.62 0.59
N ARG A 72 1.65 -3.36 0.68
CA ARG A 72 1.05 -2.10 0.24
C ARG A 72 0.29 -1.47 1.40
N LYS A 73 0.81 -0.37 1.93
CA LYS A 73 0.15 0.43 2.97
C LYS A 73 -0.63 1.58 2.32
N ILE A 74 -1.83 1.84 2.83
CA ILE A 74 -2.71 2.92 2.36
C ILE A 74 -3.02 3.86 3.51
N CYS A 75 -2.75 5.14 3.29
CA CYS A 75 -3.14 6.22 4.18
C CYS A 75 -4.15 7.14 3.48
N LYS A 76 -5.06 7.72 4.27
CA LYS A 76 -5.98 8.78 3.86
C LYS A 76 -5.52 10.09 4.48
N TRP A 77 -5.73 11.19 3.76
CA TRP A 77 -5.44 12.50 4.31
C TRP A 77 -6.59 12.92 5.24
N ASP A 78 -6.27 13.24 6.49
CA ASP A 78 -7.20 13.83 7.44
C ASP A 78 -7.05 15.34 7.44
N GLU A 79 -8.13 16.04 7.13
CA GLU A 79 -8.15 17.49 7.02
C GLU A 79 -8.16 18.20 8.38
N GLY A 80 -8.70 17.55 9.41
CA GLY A 80 -8.80 18.11 10.75
C GLY A 80 -7.42 18.17 11.41
N SER A 81 -6.66 17.08 11.34
CA SER A 81 -5.30 17.00 11.88
C SER A 81 -4.22 17.41 10.88
N ARG A 82 -4.56 17.58 9.59
CA ARG A 82 -3.61 17.86 8.50
C ARG A 82 -2.49 16.83 8.44
N SER A 83 -2.85 15.55 8.54
CA SER A 83 -1.90 14.45 8.55
C SER A 83 -2.41 13.23 7.80
N TRP A 84 -1.48 12.35 7.41
CA TRP A 84 -1.83 11.03 6.90
C TRP A 84 -2.28 10.11 8.03
N VAL A 85 -3.44 9.49 7.88
CA VAL A 85 -3.98 8.49 8.81
C VAL A 85 -4.05 7.16 8.09
N ASN A 86 -3.58 6.10 8.76
CA ASN A 86 -3.66 4.73 8.24
C ASN A 86 -5.11 4.37 7.88
N ALA A 87 -5.31 3.61 6.80
CA ALA A 87 -6.63 3.14 6.40
C ALA A 87 -6.68 1.62 6.31
N GLN A 88 -5.77 1.03 5.53
CA GLN A 88 -5.68 -0.42 5.35
C GLN A 88 -4.27 -0.77 4.84
N LYS A 89 -3.91 -2.03 4.97
CA LYS A 89 -2.69 -2.57 4.37
C LYS A 89 -2.97 -3.92 3.72
N TYR A 90 -2.12 -4.24 2.75
CA TYR A 90 -2.05 -5.54 2.13
C TYR A 90 -0.66 -6.10 2.33
N VAL A 91 -0.56 -7.37 2.67
CA VAL A 91 0.72 -8.11 2.76
C VAL A 91 0.71 -9.21 1.72
N TYR A 92 1.85 -9.41 1.08
CA TYR A 92 2.01 -10.31 -0.04
C TYR A 92 3.07 -11.35 0.28
N SER A 93 2.86 -12.56 -0.22
CA SER A 93 3.91 -13.57 -0.29
C SER A 93 3.95 -14.11 -1.71
N CYS A 94 5.14 -14.17 -2.27
CA CYS A 94 5.37 -14.67 -3.61
C CYS A 94 6.05 -16.03 -3.61
N ASN A 95 5.82 -16.83 -4.65
CA ASN A 95 6.61 -18.04 -4.92
C ASN A 95 7.98 -17.67 -5.54
N ALA A 96 8.78 -18.68 -5.89
CA ALA A 96 10.12 -18.50 -6.46
C ALA A 96 10.11 -17.77 -7.81
N ASP A 97 9.01 -17.83 -8.56
CA ASP A 97 8.83 -17.19 -9.86
C ASP A 97 8.30 -15.74 -9.73
N GLY A 98 8.08 -15.26 -8.50
CA GLY A 98 7.58 -13.91 -8.20
C GLY A 98 6.06 -13.77 -8.21
N GLU A 99 5.31 -14.86 -8.40
CA GLU A 99 3.85 -14.86 -8.42
C GLU A 99 3.27 -14.79 -7.00
N ILE A 100 2.22 -13.98 -6.80
CA ILE A 100 1.58 -13.84 -5.49
C ILE A 100 0.80 -15.11 -5.16
N ILE A 101 1.20 -15.80 -4.08
CA ILE A 101 0.52 -16.99 -3.56
C ILE A 101 -0.35 -16.68 -2.33
N ILE A 102 -0.07 -15.58 -1.63
CA ILE A 102 -0.87 -15.13 -0.47
C ILE A 102 -1.07 -13.62 -0.54
N LEU A 103 -2.32 -13.18 -0.35
CA LEU A 103 -2.72 -11.79 -0.15
C LEU A 103 -3.42 -11.66 1.21
N GLY A 104 -2.76 -11.06 2.18
CA GLY A 104 -3.38 -10.65 3.44
C GLY A 104 -3.93 -9.22 3.36
N TYR A 105 -5.07 -8.97 3.97
CA TYR A 105 -5.73 -7.66 4.10
C TYR A 105 -6.00 -7.37 5.57
N THR A 106 -5.64 -6.16 6.01
CA THR A 106 -5.92 -5.69 7.37
C THR A 106 -6.38 -4.24 7.34
N GLU A 107 -7.45 -3.94 8.06
CA GLU A 107 -7.96 -2.58 8.23
C GLU A 107 -7.33 -1.88 9.42
N TRP A 108 -7.24 -0.56 9.34
CA TRP A 108 -6.91 0.29 10.48
C TRP A 108 -8.17 0.59 11.29
N ASP A 109 -8.06 0.49 12.61
CA ASP A 109 -9.08 0.95 13.55
C ASP A 109 -8.70 2.34 14.07
N ASN A 110 -9.48 3.35 13.65
CA ASN A 110 -9.28 4.73 14.06
C ASN A 110 -9.61 4.98 15.54
N GLN A 111 -10.46 4.16 16.17
CA GLN A 111 -10.83 4.35 17.58
C GLN A 111 -9.69 3.92 18.50
N SER A 112 -9.10 2.76 18.24
CA SER A 112 -7.97 2.23 19.01
C SER A 112 -6.61 2.75 18.54
N SER A 113 -6.55 3.37 17.34
CA SER A 113 -5.29 3.73 16.66
C SER A 113 -4.36 2.52 16.50
N GLN A 114 -4.94 1.39 16.10
CA GLN A 114 -4.23 0.12 15.90
C GLN A 114 -4.73 -0.59 14.63
N TRP A 115 -3.94 -1.51 14.10
CA TRP A 115 -4.43 -2.43 13.06
C TRP A 115 -5.46 -3.37 13.69
N LYS A 116 -6.58 -3.62 13.00
CA LYS A 116 -7.54 -4.63 13.42
C LYS A 116 -6.84 -5.99 13.54
N LYS A 117 -7.24 -6.76 14.55
CA LYS A 117 -6.75 -8.13 14.75
C LYS A 117 -7.24 -9.07 13.66
N ASP A 118 -8.44 -8.81 13.15
CA ASP A 118 -9.02 -9.59 12.07
C ASP A 118 -8.29 -9.26 10.77
N ALA A 119 -7.84 -10.31 10.09
CA ALA A 119 -7.25 -10.22 8.77
C ALA A 119 -7.97 -11.18 7.83
N ALA A 120 -8.18 -10.73 6.59
CA ALA A 120 -8.66 -11.58 5.52
C ALA A 120 -7.47 -12.01 4.66
N TYR A 121 -7.40 -13.30 4.35
CA TYR A 121 -6.38 -13.85 3.49
C TYR A 121 -7.02 -14.47 2.26
N THR A 122 -6.43 -14.20 1.12
CA THR A 122 -6.68 -14.92 -0.12
C THR A 122 -5.44 -15.74 -0.43
N VAL A 123 -5.61 -17.05 -0.57
CA VAL A 123 -4.55 -17.98 -0.98
C VAL A 123 -4.79 -18.38 -2.43
N TYR A 124 -3.77 -18.18 -3.25
CA TYR A 124 -3.74 -18.57 -4.65
C TYR A 124 -2.92 -19.86 -4.75
N THR A 125 -3.53 -20.89 -5.32
CA THR A 125 -2.83 -22.13 -5.65
C THR A 125 -2.87 -22.30 -7.15
N TYR A 126 -1.68 -22.34 -7.74
CA TYR A 126 -1.48 -22.59 -9.16
C TYR A 126 -1.28 -24.10 -9.33
N GLY A 127 -2.27 -24.79 -9.89
CA GLY A 127 -2.12 -26.18 -10.25
C GLY A 127 -1.15 -26.33 -11.42
N GLY A 128 -0.13 -27.18 -11.30
CA GLY A 128 0.73 -27.54 -12.43
C GLY A 128 -0.08 -28.19 -13.57
N GLU A 129 0.51 -28.29 -14.76
CA GLU A 129 0.02 -28.85 -16.06
C GLU A 129 -1.41 -28.46 -16.56
N GLU A 130 -2.38 -28.16 -15.71
CA GLU A 130 -3.76 -27.79 -16.06
C GLU A 130 -4.11 -26.31 -15.83
N GLU A 131 -3.16 -25.44 -15.44
CA GLU A 131 -3.34 -23.98 -15.25
C GLU A 131 -4.59 -23.55 -14.46
N ASN A 132 -5.05 -24.37 -13.53
CA ASN A 132 -6.22 -24.02 -12.72
C ASN A 132 -5.80 -23.17 -11.51
N LEU A 133 -6.33 -21.94 -11.43
CA LEU A 133 -6.20 -21.08 -10.26
C LEU A 133 -7.27 -21.44 -9.23
N VAL A 134 -6.85 -21.93 -8.07
CA VAL A 134 -7.75 -22.10 -6.91
C VAL A 134 -7.60 -20.90 -5.97
N ILE A 135 -8.73 -20.29 -5.61
CA ILE A 135 -8.79 -19.12 -4.72
C ILE A 135 -9.51 -19.51 -3.44
N ASN A 136 -8.79 -19.47 -2.32
CA ASN A 136 -9.36 -19.71 -0.99
C ASN A 136 -9.42 -18.42 -0.19
N TYR A 137 -10.60 -18.10 0.36
CA TYR A 137 -10.82 -16.96 1.25
C TYR A 137 -10.87 -17.41 2.70
N ILE A 138 -9.94 -16.91 3.52
CA ILE A 138 -9.81 -17.24 4.94
C ILE A 138 -9.97 -15.96 5.75
N LYS A 139 -10.99 -15.89 6.61
CA LYS A 139 -11.09 -14.83 7.63
C LYS A 139 -10.51 -15.35 8.93
N ALA A 140 -9.44 -14.75 9.40
CA ALA A 140 -8.83 -15.11 10.68
C ALA A 140 -9.21 -14.07 11.73
N ASP A 141 -9.94 -14.50 12.75
CA ASP A 141 -10.20 -13.72 13.95
C ASP A 141 -9.20 -14.21 15.02
N ILE A 142 -8.29 -13.35 15.47
CA ILE A 142 -7.32 -13.73 16.52
C ILE A 142 -8.06 -13.69 17.87
N VAL A 143 -8.59 -14.84 18.29
CA VAL A 143 -9.06 -15.02 19.67
C VAL A 143 -7.84 -14.92 20.58
N GLN A 144 -7.77 -13.88 21.41
CA GLN A 144 -6.77 -13.81 22.48
C GLN A 144 -7.01 -15.01 23.42
N SER A 145 -6.11 -15.99 23.39
CA SER A 145 -6.01 -16.96 24.47
C SER A 145 -5.53 -16.20 25.70
N SER A 146 -6.42 -15.99 26.67
CA SER A 146 -6.05 -15.58 28.01
C SER A 146 -5.29 -16.75 28.66
N LEU A 147 -3.97 -16.78 28.50
CA LEU A 147 -3.14 -17.57 29.39
C LEU A 147 -3.20 -16.89 30.76
N ARG A 148 -3.87 -17.58 31.70
CA ARG A 148 -3.92 -17.25 33.13
C ARG A 148 -2.54 -17.33 33.77
#